data_AF-A0A1S0TGK5-F1
#
_entry.id   AF-A0A1S0TGK5-F1
#
_cell.length_a   1.000
_cell.length_b   1.000
_cell.length_c   1.000
_cell.angle_alpha   90.00
_cell.angle_beta   90.00
_cell.angle_gamma   90.00
#
_symmetry.space_group_name_H-M   'P 1'
#
loop_
_entity.id
_entity.type
_entity.pdbx_description
1 polymer ?
#
loop_
_entity_poly.entity_id
_entity_poly.type
_entity_poly.pdbx_seq_one_letter_code
_entity_poly.pdbx_strand_id
1 'polypeptide(L)'
;NRASWDVTVVYTLICSLIIELIAILYLFLPREFCCENYEYMAAPFSAFAITIFILLLYGVITYAERYSEISILLEAFSQTEGHSGLHPSMITIGLGYSYYLSCIASVFSFLSLITGTLNVTLAWCFLW
;
A
#
# COMPACT_ATOMS: atom_id res chain seq x y z
N ASN A 1 -17.79 -5.97 17.96
CA ASN A 1 -16.87 -6.85 17.22
C ASN A 1 -16.35 -6.11 16.01
N ARG A 2 -15.06 -5.75 15.96
CA ARG A 2 -14.44 -5.25 14.72
C ARG A 2 -14.42 -6.39 13.71
N ALA A 3 -14.67 -6.09 12.45
CA ALA A 3 -14.56 -7.10 11.41
C ALA A 3 -13.09 -7.50 11.25
N SER A 4 -12.82 -8.79 11.00
CA SER A 4 -11.44 -9.32 10.91
C SER A 4 -10.63 -8.64 9.81
N TRP A 5 -11.28 -8.22 8.72
CA TRP A 5 -10.63 -7.55 7.59
C TRP A 5 -10.12 -6.14 7.93
N ASP A 6 -10.84 -5.37 8.75
CA ASP A 6 -10.40 -4.05 9.22
C ASP A 6 -9.07 -4.16 9.96
N VAL A 7 -8.97 -5.20 10.81
CA VAL A 7 -7.79 -5.47 11.61
C VAL A 7 -6.61 -5.82 10.69
N THR A 8 -6.83 -6.69 9.69
CA THR A 8 -5.80 -7.07 8.72
C THR A 8 -5.27 -5.86 7.96
N VAL A 9 -6.14 -5.03 7.37
CA VAL A 9 -5.73 -3.85 6.59
C VAL A 9 -4.95 -2.85 7.46
N VAL A 10 -5.40 -2.62 8.70
CA VAL A 10 -4.69 -1.73 9.64
C VAL A 10 -3.30 -2.27 9.96
N TYR A 11 -3.15 -3.58 10.22
CA TYR A 11 -1.83 -4.17 10.43
C TYR A 11 -0.94 -4.06 9.18
N THR A 12 -1.51 -4.24 7.99
CA THR A 12 -0.74 -4.07 6.74
C THR A 12 -0.18 -2.65 6.63
N LEU A 13 -0.99 -1.63 6.93
CA LEU A 13 -0.58 -0.23 6.90
C LEU A 13 0.48 0.07 7.98
N ILE A 14 0.29 -0.40 9.21
CA ILE A 14 1.27 -0.21 10.29
C ILE A 14 2.61 -0.87 9.93
N CYS A 15 2.59 -2.09 9.41
CA CYS A 15 3.80 -2.79 8.97
C CYS A 15 4.49 -2.01 7.83
N SER A 16 3.73 -1.50 6.85
CA SER A 16 4.31 -0.69 5.76
C SER A 16 5.02 0.56 6.29
N LEU A 17 4.45 1.24 7.28
CA LEU A 17 5.05 2.42 7.92
C LEU A 17 6.33 2.08 8.69
N ILE A 18 6.33 0.96 9.44
CA ILE A 18 7.53 0.52 10.18
C ILE A 18 8.68 0.22 9.22
N ILE A 19 8.39 -0.48 8.11
CA ILE A 19 9.41 -0.81 7.10
C ILE A 19 9.91 0.47 6.41
N GLU A 20 9.04 1.43 6.14
CA GLU A 20 9.42 2.73 5.58
C GLU A 20 10.36 3.50 6.52
N LEU A 21 10.07 3.53 7.81
CA LEU A 21 10.95 4.16 8.81
C LEU A 21 12.33 3.48 8.86
N ILE A 22 12.37 2.15 8.79
CA ILE A 22 13.62 1.39 8.74
C ILE A 22 14.39 1.72 7.45
N ALA A 23 13.72 1.83 6.31
CA ALA A 23 14.33 2.20 5.04
C ALA A 23 14.92 3.62 5.08
N ILE A 24 14.24 4.57 5.71
CA ILE A 24 14.74 5.93 5.92
C ILE A 24 15.97 5.92 6.83
N LEU A 25 15.93 5.20 7.96
CA LEU A 25 17.10 5.06 8.85
C LEU A 25 18.29 4.44 8.12
N TYR A 26 18.03 3.45 7.26
CA TYR A 26 19.05 2.81 6.43
C TYR A 26 19.72 3.79 5.47
N LEU A 27 18.96 4.72 4.87
CA LEU A 27 19.51 5.77 4.00
C LEU A 27 20.42 6.78 4.74
N PHE A 28 20.21 6.98 6.04
CA PHE A 28 20.99 7.90 6.87
C PHE A 28 22.20 7.25 7.57
N LEU A 29 22.43 5.95 7.40
CA LEU A 29 23.69 5.34 7.87
C LEU A 29 24.89 6.07 7.22
N PRO A 30 25.96 6.34 7.98
CA PRO A 30 27.04 7.22 7.54
C PRO A 30 27.66 6.73 6.22
N ARG A 31 27.53 7.58 5.20
CA ARG A 31 28.10 7.39 3.85
C ARG A 31 29.62 7.31 3.80
N GLU A 32 30.32 7.45 4.93
CA GLU A 32 31.78 7.33 4.97
C GLU A 32 32.27 5.89 4.69
N PHE A 33 31.38 4.89 4.72
CA PHE A 33 31.66 3.53 4.23
C PHE A 33 31.41 3.32 2.71
N CYS A 34 30.93 4.33 1.96
CA CYS A 34 30.25 4.12 0.66
C CYS A 34 31.12 3.97 -0.59
N CYS A 35 32.42 4.28 -0.59
CA CYS A 35 33.17 4.24 -1.86
C CYS A 35 33.59 2.83 -2.29
N GLU A 36 33.71 1.86 -1.38
CA GLU A 36 34.13 0.49 -1.73
C GLU A 36 32.98 -0.51 -1.89
N ASN A 37 31.75 -0.21 -1.42
CA ASN A 37 30.65 -1.19 -1.36
C ASN A 37 29.26 -0.62 -1.70
N TYR A 38 29.17 0.39 -2.58
CA TYR A 38 27.90 1.02 -2.96
C TYR A 38 26.84 0.03 -3.48
N GLU A 39 27.27 -1.00 -4.22
CA GLU A 39 26.39 -2.05 -4.76
C GLU A 39 25.64 -2.83 -3.67
N TYR A 40 26.29 -3.09 -2.54
CA TYR A 40 25.71 -3.81 -1.41
C TYR A 40 24.72 -2.96 -0.60
N MET A 41 24.76 -1.63 -0.74
CA MET A 41 23.78 -0.72 -0.12
C MET A 41 22.54 -0.49 -0.99
N ALA A 42 22.65 -0.57 -2.31
CA ALA A 42 21.53 -0.32 -3.21
C ALA A 42 20.51 -1.48 -3.24
N ALA A 43 20.98 -2.73 -3.17
CA ALA A 43 20.13 -3.92 -3.15
C ALA A 43 19.10 -3.95 -2.00
N PRO A 44 19.46 -3.73 -0.71
CA PRO A 44 18.49 -3.75 0.39
C PRO A 44 17.45 -2.63 0.30
N PHE A 45 17.80 -1.45 -0.23
CA PHE A 45 16.82 -0.38 -0.46
C PHE A 45 15.71 -0.82 -1.44
N SER A 46 16.09 -1.48 -2.54
CA SER A 46 15.12 -2.01 -3.50
C SER A 46 14.20 -3.06 -2.87
N ALA A 47 14.72 -3.92 -1.98
CA ALA A 47 13.93 -4.92 -1.27
C ALA A 47 12.89 -4.30 -0.32
N PHE A 48 13.27 -3.23 0.39
CA PHE A 48 12.31 -2.48 1.22
C PHE A 48 11.20 -1.84 0.37
N ALA A 49 11.55 -1.22 -0.76
CA ALA A 49 10.57 -0.62 -1.68
C ALA A 49 9.59 -1.66 -2.24
N ILE A 50 10.06 -2.84 -2.65
CA ILE A 50 9.19 -3.97 -3.10
C ILE A 50 8.21 -4.35 -1.99
N THR A 51 8.72 -4.55 -0.78
CA THR A 51 7.91 -5.04 0.34
C THR A 51 6.82 -4.03 0.71
N ILE A 52 7.15 -2.74 0.78
CA ILE A 52 6.18 -1.67 1.03
C ILE A 52 5.13 -1.63 -0.07
N PHE A 53 5.55 -1.72 -1.35
CA PHE A 53 4.62 -1.71 -2.47
C PHE A 53 3.61 -2.86 -2.41
N ILE A 54 4.08 -4.09 -2.17
CA ILE A 54 3.20 -5.27 -2.07
C ILE A 54 2.20 -5.11 -0.91
N LEU A 55 2.65 -4.62 0.25
CA LEU A 55 1.80 -4.39 1.42
C LEU A 55 0.71 -3.34 1.13
N LEU A 56 1.08 -2.22 0.53
CA LEU A 56 0.12 -1.17 0.17
C LEU A 56 -0.88 -1.67 -0.87
N LEU A 57 -0.41 -2.40 -1.88
CA LEU A 57 -1.26 -2.94 -2.95
C LEU A 57 -2.24 -3.98 -2.40
N TYR A 58 -1.79 -4.85 -1.49
CA TYR A 58 -2.67 -5.78 -0.77
C TYR A 58 -3.75 -5.05 0.03
N GLY A 59 -3.38 -3.97 0.74
CA GLY A 59 -4.34 -3.15 1.49
C GLY A 59 -5.38 -2.47 0.60
N VAL A 60 -4.95 -1.90 -0.54
CA VAL A 60 -5.83 -1.26 -1.52
C VAL A 60 -6.80 -2.26 -2.14
N ILE A 61 -6.32 -3.43 -2.59
CA ILE A 61 -7.19 -4.47 -3.18
C ILE A 61 -8.19 -4.98 -2.15
N THR A 62 -7.73 -5.36 -0.96
CA THR A 62 -8.60 -5.91 0.08
C THR A 62 -9.71 -4.92 0.46
N TYR A 63 -9.39 -3.63 0.56
CA TYR A 63 -10.39 -2.60 0.84
C TYR A 63 -11.38 -2.42 -0.33
N ALA A 64 -10.89 -2.44 -1.58
CA ALA A 64 -11.72 -2.30 -2.78
C ALA A 64 -12.69 -3.48 -2.97
N GLU A 65 -12.22 -4.71 -2.77
CA GLU A 65 -13.05 -5.91 -2.84
C GLU A 65 -14.19 -5.86 -1.81
N ARG A 66 -13.89 -5.45 -0.57
CA ARG A 66 -14.92 -5.32 0.48
C ARG A 66 -15.91 -4.20 0.19
N TYR A 67 -15.44 -3.07 -0.33
CA TYR A 67 -16.34 -2.01 -0.76
C TYR A 67 -17.29 -2.50 -1.87
N SER A 68 -16.77 -3.25 -2.85
CA SER A 68 -17.57 -3.86 -3.91
C SER A 68 -18.62 -4.83 -3.34
N GLU A 69 -18.24 -5.76 -2.47
CA GLU A 69 -19.17 -6.70 -1.85
C GLU A 69 -20.30 -6.01 -1.07
N ILE A 70 -19.95 -4.99 -0.26
CA ILE A 70 -20.92 -4.23 0.52
C ILE A 70 -21.87 -3.46 -0.40
N SER A 71 -21.35 -2.86 -1.49
CA SER A 71 -22.17 -2.13 -2.45
C SER A 71 -23.19 -3.03 -3.16
N ILE A 72 -22.77 -4.24 -3.56
CA ILE A 72 -23.65 -5.24 -4.20
C ILE A 72 -24.72 -5.72 -3.22
N LEU A 73 -24.35 -6.00 -1.96
CA LEU A 73 -25.31 -6.39 -0.93
C LEU A 73 -26.36 -5.30 -0.71
N LEU A 74 -25.91 -4.05 -0.60
CA LEU A 74 -26.80 -2.91 -0.38
C LEU A 74 -27.75 -2.70 -1.57
N GLU A 75 -27.26 -2.86 -2.80
CA GLU A 75 -28.08 -2.82 -4.01
C GLU A 75 -29.14 -3.94 -3.99
N ALA A 76 -28.76 -5.17 -3.66
CA ALA A 76 -29.68 -6.30 -3.54
C ALA A 76 -30.75 -6.09 -2.44
N PHE A 77 -30.37 -5.52 -1.29
CA PHE A 77 -31.32 -5.12 -0.24
C PHE A 77 -32.30 -4.05 -0.74
N SER A 78 -31.80 -3.03 -1.45
CA SER A 78 -32.66 -1.98 -2.00
C SER A 78 -33.71 -2.50 -2.98
N GLN A 79 -33.40 -3.56 -3.73
CA GLN A 79 -34.30 -4.19 -4.70
C GLN A 79 -35.31 -5.14 -4.03
N THR A 80 -35.00 -5.69 -2.87
CA THR A 80 -35.85 -6.69 -2.16
C THR A 80 -36.79 -6.05 -1.14
N GLU A 81 -36.43 -4.90 -0.55
CA GLU A 81 -37.21 -4.21 0.51
C GLU A 81 -38.14 -3.10 -0.01
N GLY A 82 -38.62 -3.17 -1.25
CA GLY A 82 -39.54 -2.17 -1.82
C GLY A 82 -40.90 -2.00 -1.11
N HIS A 83 -41.14 -2.59 0.06
CA HIS A 83 -42.43 -2.59 0.80
C HIS A 83 -42.34 -2.18 2.29
N SER A 84 -41.16 -1.88 2.83
CA SER A 84 -41.01 -1.42 4.23
C SER A 84 -40.39 -0.01 4.25
N GLY A 85 -41.05 0.94 4.92
CA GLY A 85 -40.78 2.39 4.86
C GLY A 85 -39.40 2.90 5.33
N LEU A 86 -38.39 2.05 5.48
CA LEU A 86 -36.98 2.45 5.53
C LEU A 86 -36.38 2.18 4.15
N HIS A 87 -36.33 3.20 3.28
CA HIS A 87 -35.64 3.11 1.99
C HIS A 87 -34.13 2.93 2.24
N PRO A 88 -33.52 1.76 1.92
CA PRO A 88 -32.08 1.54 2.10
C PRO A 88 -31.23 2.40 1.15
N SER A 89 -31.87 2.98 0.12
CA SER A 89 -31.28 3.92 -0.85
C SER A 89 -30.76 5.24 -0.22
N MET A 90 -31.01 5.47 1.07
CA MET A 90 -30.49 6.63 1.80
C MET A 90 -29.07 6.42 2.37
N ILE A 91 -28.65 5.16 2.56
CA ILE A 91 -27.31 4.84 3.08
C ILE A 91 -26.34 4.83 1.90
N THR A 92 -25.74 5.98 1.59
CA THR A 92 -24.66 6.04 0.59
C THR A 92 -23.34 5.70 1.25
N ILE A 93 -22.87 4.47 1.06
CA ILE A 93 -21.53 4.06 1.49
C ILE A 93 -20.58 4.52 0.39
N GLY A 94 -19.87 5.62 0.62
CA GLY A 94 -18.83 6.13 -0.26
C GLY A 94 -17.43 5.66 0.17
N LEU A 95 -16.49 5.66 -0.78
CA LEU A 95 -15.07 5.48 -0.48
C LEU A 95 -14.56 6.67 0.35
N GLY A 96 -13.90 6.37 1.47
CA GLY A 96 -13.29 7.41 2.31
C GLY A 96 -12.06 8.04 1.67
N TYR A 97 -11.74 9.28 2.05
CA TYR A 97 -10.52 9.99 1.61
C TYR A 97 -9.22 9.19 1.87
N SER A 98 -9.18 8.41 2.95
CA SER A 98 -8.05 7.56 3.30
C SER A 98 -7.75 6.49 2.25
N TYR A 99 -8.76 5.98 1.55
CA TYR A 99 -8.57 5.03 0.46
C TYR A 99 -7.81 5.67 -0.71
N TYR A 100 -8.22 6.87 -1.13
CA TYR A 100 -7.54 7.62 -2.19
C TYR A 100 -6.10 7.96 -1.83
N LEU A 101 -5.84 8.34 -0.57
CA LEU A 101 -4.47 8.55 -0.08
C LEU A 101 -3.64 7.26 -0.15
N SER A 102 -4.21 6.11 0.18
CA SER A 102 -3.53 4.82 0.07
C SER A 102 -3.19 4.48 -1.40
N CYS A 103 -4.10 4.76 -2.34
CA CYS A 103 -3.84 4.61 -3.77
C CYS A 103 -2.68 5.50 -4.24
N ILE A 104 -2.68 6.77 -3.84
CA ILE A 104 -1.60 7.70 -4.16
C ILE A 104 -0.27 7.22 -3.56
N ALA A 105 -0.27 6.78 -2.31
CA ALA A 105 0.90 6.22 -1.64
C ALA A 105 1.43 4.97 -2.37
N SER A 106 0.55 4.10 -2.86
CA SER A 106 0.93 2.93 -3.66
C SER A 106 1.61 3.33 -4.97
N VAL A 107 1.12 4.37 -5.66
CA VAL A 107 1.76 4.91 -6.88
C VAL A 107 3.14 5.48 -6.57
N PHE A 108 3.30 6.25 -5.49
CA PHE A 108 4.62 6.75 -5.09
C PHE A 108 5.58 5.63 -4.71
N SER A 109 5.09 4.60 -4.01
CA SER A 109 5.88 3.42 -3.67
C SER A 109 6.34 2.67 -4.93
N PHE A 110 5.50 2.57 -5.95
CA PHE A 110 5.87 2.00 -7.25
C PHE A 110 6.96 2.81 -7.97
N LEU A 111 6.86 4.15 -7.96
CA LEU A 111 7.91 5.01 -8.53
C LEU A 111 9.24 4.90 -7.76
N SER A 112 9.16 4.78 -6.44
CA SER A 112 10.32 4.53 -5.58
C SER A 112 10.97 3.19 -5.92
N LEU A 113 10.16 2.15 -6.15
CA LEU A 113 10.63 0.84 -6.59
C LEU A 113 11.39 0.93 -7.92
N ILE A 114 10.81 1.58 -8.94
CA ILE A 114 11.48 1.78 -10.24
C ILE A 114 12.83 2.47 -10.03
N THR A 115 12.86 3.53 -9.23
CA THR A 115 14.08 4.28 -8.94
C THR A 115 15.13 3.39 -8.24
N GLY A 116 14.71 2.60 -7.25
CA GLY A 116 15.58 1.67 -6.54
C GLY A 116 16.16 0.60 -7.47
N THR A 117 15.33 -0.01 -8.33
CA THR A 117 15.79 -1.02 -9.29
C THR A 117 16.75 -0.42 -10.32
N LEU A 118 16.44 0.75 -10.88
CA LEU A 118 17.33 1.45 -11.82
C LEU A 118 18.65 1.83 -11.18
N ASN A 119 18.66 2.24 -9.91
CA ASN A 119 19.89 2.61 -9.22
C ASN A 119 20.80 1.40 -8.98
N VAL A 120 20.23 0.22 -8.72
CA VAL A 120 21.00 -1.04 -8.66
C VAL A 120 21.52 -1.41 -10.04
N THR A 121 20.67 -1.44 -11.07
CA THR A 121 21.09 -1.91 -12.40
C THR A 121 22.08 -0.98 -13.09
N LEU A 122 21.94 0.34 -12.94
CA LEU A 122 22.88 1.31 -13.50
C LEU A 122 24.24 1.23 -12.81
N ALA A 123 24.30 1.10 -11.48
CA ALA A 123 25.56 0.92 -10.77
C ALA A 123 26.32 -0.31 -11.31
N TRP A 124 25.62 -1.44 -11.43
CA TRP A 124 26.21 -2.68 -11.98
C TRP A 124 26.63 -2.57 -13.46
N CYS A 125 25.95 -1.76 -14.28
CA CYS A 125 26.32 -1.58 -15.69
C CYS A 125 27.51 -0.63 -15.92
N PHE A 126 27.87 0.23 -14.95
CA PHE A 126 28.95 1.20 -15.10
C PHE A 126 30.20 0.89 -14.26
N LEU A 127 30.10 0.01 -13.26
CA LEU A 127 31.21 -0.42 -12.39
C LEU A 127 31.94 -1.68 -12.88
N TRP A 128 31.48 -2.30 -13.97
CA TRP A 128 32.12 -3.43 -14.67
C TRP A 128 32.42 -3.07 -16.12
#